data_AF-A0AAU0S975-F1
#
_entry.id   AF-A0AAU0S975-F1
#
_cell.length_a   1.000
_cell.length_b   1.000
_cell.length_c   1.000
_cell.angle_alpha   90.00
_cell.angle_beta   90.00
_cell.angle_gamma   90.00
#
_symmetry.space_group_name_H-M   'P 1'
#
loop_
_entity.id
_entity.type
_entity.pdbx_description
1 polymer ?
#
loop_
_entity_poly.entity_id
_entity_poly.type
_entity_poly.pdbx_seq_one_letter_code
_entity_poly.pdbx_strand_id
1 'polypeptide(L)'
;MTLHTLIRLCTCLFAALLLPVAAADLQSEGRVLLSQGDNLAASKKFSEAAKQNPFDGAALNNQALAYAAQGEYEQALALLERAVRVSPQRADIAANLQEMRQWIARHAPSVGMVAKSTPIINVYPDSTNDLPPEPPALWKK
;
A
#
# COMPACT_ATOMS: atom_id res chain seq x y z
N MET A 1 -27.40 24.35 -23.87
CA MET A 1 -27.03 23.07 -23.22
C MET A 1 -27.85 21.97 -23.88
N THR A 2 -27.22 20.98 -24.52
CA THR A 2 -27.95 19.92 -25.23
C THR A 2 -28.25 18.77 -24.27
N LEU A 3 -29.34 18.03 -24.47
CA LEU A 3 -29.74 16.89 -23.64
C LEU A 3 -28.59 15.88 -23.42
N HIS A 4 -27.73 15.73 -24.43
CA HIS A 4 -26.55 14.87 -24.40
C HIS A 4 -25.47 15.35 -23.41
N THR A 5 -25.29 16.66 -23.22
CA THR A 5 -24.35 17.19 -22.22
C THR A 5 -24.89 17.05 -20.80
N LEU A 6 -26.21 17.16 -20.60
CA LEU A 6 -26.85 16.89 -19.30
C LEU A 6 -26.75 15.41 -18.90
N ILE A 7 -26.96 14.48 -19.84
CA ILE A 7 -26.82 13.04 -19.56
C ILE A 7 -25.36 12.70 -19.19
N ARG A 8 -24.38 13.20 -19.95
CA ARG A 8 -22.96 13.00 -19.64
C ARG A 8 -22.56 13.58 -18.29
N LEU A 9 -23.03 14.78 -17.96
CA LEU A 9 -22.77 15.40 -16.65
C LEU A 9 -23.37 14.55 -15.52
N CYS A 10 -24.59 14.04 -15.71
CA CYS A 10 -25.29 13.22 -14.73
C CYS A 10 -24.59 11.85 -14.52
N THR A 11 -24.15 11.19 -15.60
CA THR A 11 -23.39 9.94 -15.51
C THR A 11 -22.01 10.14 -14.89
N CYS A 12 -21.33 11.26 -15.18
CA CYS A 12 -20.04 11.57 -14.55
C CYS A 12 -20.19 11.89 -13.06
N LEU A 13 -21.25 12.61 -12.68
CA LEU A 13 -21.53 12.93 -11.28
C LEU A 13 -21.88 11.66 -10.49
N PHE A 14 -22.69 10.77 -11.08
CA PHE A 14 -23.05 9.50 -10.47
C PHE A 14 -21.84 8.56 -10.33
N ALA A 15 -20.97 8.48 -11.35
CA ALA A 15 -19.72 7.74 -11.26
C ALA A 15 -18.77 8.34 -10.19
N ALA A 16 -18.66 9.67 -10.11
CA ALA A 16 -17.86 10.34 -9.09
C ALA A 16 -18.38 10.14 -7.66
N LEU A 17 -19.68 9.90 -7.48
CA LEU A 17 -20.29 9.59 -6.19
C LEU A 17 -20.17 8.10 -5.80
N LEU A 18 -20.14 7.18 -6.76
CA LEU A 18 -20.03 5.73 -6.52
C LEU A 18 -18.60 5.24 -6.28
N LEU A 19 -17.63 5.78 -7.01
CA LEU A 19 -16.22 5.41 -6.87
C LEU A 19 -15.66 5.54 -5.43
N PRO A 20 -15.91 6.63 -4.69
CA PRO A 20 -15.40 6.76 -3.32
C PRO A 20 -16.06 5.81 -2.33
N VAL A 21 -17.34 5.46 -2.51
CA VAL A 21 -18.06 4.52 -1.63
C VAL A 21 -17.53 3.10 -1.82
N ALA A 22 -17.42 2.64 -3.07
CA ALA A 22 -16.90 1.31 -3.37
C ALA A 22 -15.43 1.14 -2.94
N ALA A 23 -14.60 2.19 -3.04
CA ALA A 23 -13.23 2.16 -2.52
C ALA A 23 -13.19 2.05 -0.99
N ALA A 24 -14.09 2.73 -0.27
CA ALA A 24 -14.17 2.67 1.19
C ALA A 24 -14.62 1.29 1.70
N ASP A 25 -15.56 0.64 1.02
CA ASP A 25 -16.00 -0.72 1.34
C ASP A 25 -14.83 -1.71 1.25
N LEU A 26 -14.08 -1.67 0.14
CA LEU A 26 -12.89 -2.49 -0.05
C LEU A 26 -11.81 -2.24 1.01
N GLN A 27 -11.61 -1.00 1.44
CA GLN A 27 -10.70 -0.69 2.54
C GLN A 27 -11.18 -1.29 3.87
N SER A 28 -12.49 -1.25 4.13
CA SER A 28 -13.04 -1.81 5.35
C SER A 28 -12.88 -3.33 5.39
N GLU A 29 -13.15 -4.03 4.28
CA GLU A 29 -12.92 -5.46 4.11
C GLU A 29 -11.44 -5.83 4.29
N GLY A 30 -10.53 -5.07 3.65
CA GLY A 30 -9.09 -5.28 3.79
C GLY A 30 -8.61 -5.17 5.24
N ARG A 31 -9.15 -4.23 6.02
CA ARG A 31 -8.83 -4.11 7.45
C ARG A 31 -9.33 -5.30 8.27
N VAL A 32 -10.51 -5.83 7.95
CA VAL A 32 -11.04 -7.05 8.59
C VAL A 32 -10.12 -8.24 8.30
N LEU A 33 -9.71 -8.42 7.05
CA LEU A 33 -8.79 -9.49 6.65
C LEU A 33 -7.42 -9.38 7.32
N LEU A 34 -6.87 -8.16 7.45
CA LEU A 34 -5.65 -7.94 8.25
C LEU A 34 -5.84 -8.36 9.71
N SER A 35 -6.98 -8.04 10.33
CA SER A 35 -7.26 -8.44 11.71
C SER A 35 -7.41 -9.96 11.89
N GLN A 36 -7.70 -10.67 10.80
CA GLN A 36 -7.78 -12.13 10.74
C GLN A 36 -6.43 -12.78 10.39
N GLY A 37 -5.40 -11.99 10.08
CA GLY A 37 -4.08 -12.47 9.67
C GLY A 37 -3.98 -12.87 8.18
N ASP A 38 -5.06 -12.70 7.40
CA ASP A 38 -5.05 -12.97 5.96
C ASP A 38 -4.47 -11.78 5.18
N ASN A 39 -3.15 -11.65 5.28
CA ASN A 39 -2.39 -10.58 4.65
C ASN A 39 -2.49 -10.60 3.12
N LEU A 40 -2.66 -11.79 2.52
CA LEU A 40 -2.78 -11.95 1.08
C LEU A 40 -4.12 -11.42 0.57
N ALA A 41 -5.23 -11.83 1.20
CA ALA A 41 -6.54 -11.33 0.83
C ALA A 41 -6.69 -9.83 1.13
N ALA A 42 -6.14 -9.36 2.26
CA ALA A 42 -6.11 -7.94 2.58
C ALA A 42 -5.39 -7.10 1.51
N SER A 43 -4.21 -7.55 1.06
CA SER A 43 -3.45 -6.88 -0.01
C SER A 43 -4.26 -6.77 -1.31
N LYS A 44 -5.00 -7.83 -1.68
CA LYS A 44 -5.88 -7.80 -2.85
C LYS A 44 -6.97 -6.73 -2.71
N LYS A 45 -7.63 -6.65 -1.55
CA LYS A 45 -8.67 -5.65 -1.30
C LYS A 45 -8.15 -4.23 -1.32
N PHE A 46 -6.98 -3.98 -0.73
CA PHE A 46 -6.35 -2.65 -0.81
C PHE A 46 -5.87 -2.31 -2.22
N SER A 47 -5.38 -3.28 -2.99
CA SER A 47 -5.04 -3.09 -4.41
C SER A 47 -6.27 -2.72 -5.24
N GLU A 48 -7.41 -3.37 -5.01
CA GLU A 48 -8.68 -3.02 -5.66
C GLU A 48 -9.13 -1.61 -5.26
N ALA A 49 -9.05 -1.25 -3.98
CA ALA A 49 -9.37 0.11 -3.52
C ALA A 49 -8.47 1.16 -4.17
N ALA A 50 -7.16 0.92 -4.24
CA ALA A 50 -6.19 1.80 -4.87
C ALA A 50 -6.36 1.91 -6.40
N LYS A 51 -6.93 0.88 -7.06
CA LYS A 51 -7.31 0.96 -8.47
C LYS A 51 -8.53 1.86 -8.69
N GLN A 52 -9.49 1.84 -7.77
CA GLN A 52 -10.68 2.70 -7.85
C GLN A 52 -10.35 4.16 -7.53
N ASN A 53 -9.50 4.39 -6.52
CA ASN A 53 -8.98 5.71 -6.21
C ASN A 53 -7.44 5.69 -6.07
N PRO A 54 -6.71 5.95 -7.16
CA PRO A 54 -5.25 6.01 -7.15
C PRO A 54 -4.66 7.15 -6.29
N PHE A 55 -5.50 8.08 -5.83
CA PHE A 55 -5.10 9.21 -5.00
C PHE A 55 -5.63 9.10 -3.56
N ASP A 56 -6.05 7.91 -3.14
CA ASP A 56 -6.37 7.66 -1.74
C ASP A 56 -5.09 7.28 -0.98
N GLY A 57 -4.54 8.23 -0.22
CA GLY A 57 -3.36 7.98 0.62
C GLY A 57 -3.57 6.88 1.66
N ALA A 58 -4.77 6.72 2.20
CA ALA A 58 -5.06 5.66 3.17
C ALA A 58 -5.09 4.28 2.50
N ALA A 59 -5.61 4.18 1.26
CA ALA A 59 -5.60 2.94 0.50
C ALA A 59 -4.16 2.50 0.19
N LEU A 60 -3.34 3.46 -0.28
CA LEU A 60 -1.93 3.22 -0.59
C LEU A 60 -1.14 2.82 0.66
N ASN A 61 -1.38 3.48 1.80
CA ASN A 61 -0.78 3.11 3.08
C ASN A 61 -1.15 1.67 3.49
N ASN A 62 -2.43 1.32 3.47
CA ASN A 62 -2.87 0.00 3.89
C ASN A 62 -2.37 -1.10 2.94
N GLN A 63 -2.30 -0.83 1.63
CA GLN A 63 -1.68 -1.73 0.67
C GLN A 63 -0.19 -1.93 0.96
N ALA A 64 0.53 -0.86 1.30
CA ALA A 64 1.94 -0.95 1.68
C ALA A 64 2.15 -1.81 2.92
N LEU A 65 1.31 -1.63 3.95
CA LEU A 65 1.37 -2.44 5.16
C LEU A 65 1.10 -3.93 4.87
N ALA A 66 0.17 -4.23 3.96
CA ALA A 66 -0.10 -5.60 3.55
C ALA A 66 1.07 -6.23 2.77
N TYR A 67 1.76 -5.46 1.92
CA TYR A 67 3.00 -5.92 1.27
C TYR A 67 4.15 -6.13 2.25
N ALA A 68 4.30 -5.24 3.23
CA ALA A 68 5.31 -5.39 4.28
C ALA A 68 5.10 -6.69 5.07
N ALA A 69 3.85 -7.02 5.40
CA ALA A 69 3.49 -8.27 6.06
C ALA A 69 3.72 -9.53 5.20
N GLN A 70 3.93 -9.37 3.89
CA GLN A 70 4.31 -10.44 2.96
C GLN A 70 5.82 -10.50 2.67
N GLY A 71 6.61 -9.60 3.26
CA GLY A 71 8.05 -9.50 2.99
C GLY A 71 8.41 -8.69 1.73
N GLU A 72 7.43 -8.08 1.08
CA GLU A 72 7.58 -7.29 -0.16
C GLU A 72 7.94 -5.83 0.17
N TYR A 73 9.11 -5.62 0.78
CA TYR A 73 9.49 -4.34 1.40
C TYR A 73 9.75 -3.20 0.39
N GLU A 74 10.23 -3.51 -0.81
CA GLU A 74 10.47 -2.51 -1.85
C GLU A 74 9.14 -1.92 -2.35
N GLN A 75 8.17 -2.79 -2.61
CA GLN A 75 6.81 -2.46 -3.02
C GLN A 75 6.12 -1.63 -1.92
N ALA A 76 6.25 -2.07 -0.66
CA ALA A 76 5.71 -1.35 0.48
C ALA A 76 6.32 0.05 0.63
N LEU A 77 7.63 0.19 0.51
CA LEU A 77 8.32 1.48 0.57
C LEU A 77 7.85 2.42 -0.54
N ALA A 78 7.78 1.94 -1.78
CA ALA A 78 7.32 2.74 -2.93
C ALA A 78 5.87 3.24 -2.75
N LEU A 79 4.99 2.40 -2.21
CA LEU A 79 3.60 2.77 -1.91
C LEU A 79 3.49 3.78 -0.77
N LEU A 80 4.27 3.65 0.31
CA LEU A 80 4.30 4.63 1.39
C LEU A 80 4.82 5.99 0.92
N GLU A 81 5.86 6.01 0.08
CA GLU A 81 6.36 7.25 -0.51
C GLU A 81 5.30 7.94 -1.37
N ARG A 82 4.51 7.17 -2.12
CA ARG A 82 3.39 7.72 -2.90
C ARG A 82 2.26 8.19 -1.99
N ALA A 83 1.93 7.45 -0.93
CA ALA A 83 0.90 7.81 0.04
C ALA A 83 1.21 9.17 0.70
N VAL A 84 2.47 9.40 1.11
CA VAL A 84 2.93 10.70 1.64
C VAL A 84 2.80 11.82 0.61
N ARG A 85 3.16 11.58 -0.66
CA ARG A 85 3.02 12.59 -1.72
C ARG A 85 1.57 13.02 -1.95
N VAL A 86 0.65 12.07 -1.87
CA VAL A 86 -0.78 12.28 -2.15
C VAL A 86 -1.53 12.81 -0.93
N SER A 87 -1.09 12.47 0.29
CA SER A 87 -1.70 12.91 1.55
C SER A 87 -0.64 13.47 2.50
N PRO A 88 0.00 14.61 2.16
CA PRO A 88 1.13 15.14 2.94
C PRO A 88 0.76 15.58 4.36
N GLN A 89 -0.53 15.76 4.65
CA GLN A 89 -1.04 16.17 5.96
C GLN A 89 -1.29 14.98 6.91
N ARG A 90 -1.16 13.74 6.42
CA ARG A 90 -1.39 12.51 7.19
C ARG A 90 -0.12 12.10 7.93
N ALA A 91 -0.01 12.55 9.18
CA ALA A 91 1.15 12.28 10.04
C ALA A 91 1.35 10.77 10.31
N ASP A 92 0.26 10.00 10.36
CA ASP A 92 0.28 8.54 10.48
C ASP A 92 0.99 7.86 9.29
N ILE A 93 0.71 8.31 8.06
CA ILE A 93 1.35 7.77 6.85
C ILE A 93 2.83 8.15 6.81
N ALA A 94 3.18 9.37 7.23
CA ALA A 94 4.56 9.81 7.33
C ALA A 94 5.34 9.01 8.38
N ALA A 95 4.73 8.70 9.52
CA ALA A 95 5.30 7.83 10.55
C ALA A 95 5.56 6.43 10.01
N ASN A 96 4.59 5.82 9.31
CA ASN A 96 4.76 4.51 8.68
C ASN A 96 5.92 4.48 7.67
N LEU A 97 6.06 5.53 6.84
CA LEU A 97 7.20 5.64 5.93
C LEU A 97 8.54 5.72 6.68
N GLN A 98 8.59 6.51 7.76
CA GLN A 98 9.79 6.64 8.58
C GLN A 98 10.16 5.32 9.25
N GLU A 99 9.19 4.62 9.83
CA GLU A 99 9.38 3.33 10.48
C GLU A 99 9.84 2.27 9.46
N MET A 100 9.26 2.24 8.26
CA MET A 100 9.71 1.38 7.16
C MET A 100 11.17 1.62 6.79
N ARG A 101 11.55 2.89 6.60
CA ARG A 101 12.92 3.25 6.24
C ARG A 101 13.92 2.86 7.33
N GLN A 102 13.57 3.10 8.59
CA GLN A 102 14.42 2.72 9.71
C GLN A 102 14.55 1.20 9.84
N TRP A 103 13.45 0.48 9.64
CA TRP A 103 13.44 -0.97 9.70
C TRP A 103 14.27 -1.57 8.55
N ILE A 104 14.09 -1.10 7.31
CA ILE A 104 14.91 -1.51 6.16
C ILE A 104 16.39 -1.17 6.40
N ALA A 105 16.71 0.03 6.91
CA ALA A 105 18.11 0.40 7.16
C ALA A 105 18.81 -0.52 8.17
N ARG A 106 18.08 -1.01 9.19
CA ARG A 106 18.61 -1.97 10.17
C ARG A 106 18.74 -3.39 9.63
N HIS A 107 17.95 -3.76 8.63
CA HIS A 107 17.81 -5.13 8.14
C HIS A 107 18.14 -5.27 6.65
N ALA A 108 18.80 -4.29 6.05
CA ALA A 108 19.07 -4.20 4.60
C ALA A 108 19.69 -5.47 3.99
N PRO A 109 20.67 -6.14 4.64
CA PRO A 109 21.22 -7.40 4.13
C PRO A 109 20.20 -8.54 4.13
N SER A 110 19.36 -8.65 5.16
CA SER A 110 18.34 -9.71 5.31
C SER A 110 17.10 -9.51 4.45
N VAL A 111 16.80 -8.28 4.01
CA VAL A 111 15.64 -8.00 3.15
C VAL A 111 15.98 -7.99 1.65
N GLY A 112 17.20 -8.38 1.28
CA GLY A 112 17.66 -8.35 -0.11
C GLY A 112 17.78 -6.95 -0.73
N MET A 113 17.64 -5.88 0.06
CA MET A 113 17.80 -4.50 -0.40
C MET A 113 19.25 -4.06 -0.24
N VAL A 114 20.10 -4.40 -1.21
CA VAL A 114 21.45 -3.82 -1.29
C VAL A 114 21.31 -2.35 -1.67
N ALA A 115 21.88 -1.46 -0.85
CA ALA A 115 21.85 -0.01 -1.08
C ALA A 115 22.20 0.31 -2.54
N LYS A 116 21.29 0.99 -3.26
CA LYS A 116 21.42 1.42 -4.67
C LYS A 116 22.87 1.76 -5.04
N SER A 117 23.65 0.81 -5.58
CA SER A 117 24.93 1.07 -6.29
C SER A 117 25.72 -0.14 -6.79
N THR A 118 25.25 -1.39 -6.70
CA THR A 118 25.96 -2.52 -7.36
C THR A 118 25.11 -3.18 -8.44
N PRO A 119 25.66 -3.42 -9.65
CA PRO A 119 24.95 -4.08 -10.72
C PRO A 119 24.97 -5.59 -10.43
N ILE A 120 23.85 -6.15 -9.99
CA ILE A 120 23.78 -7.56 -9.59
C ILE A 120 22.69 -8.26 -10.41
N ILE A 121 23.18 -9.00 -11.41
CA ILE A 121 22.77 -10.37 -11.78
C ILE A 121 21.71 -10.98 -10.86
N ASN A 122 20.58 -11.38 -11.44
CA ASN A 122 19.47 -12.06 -10.80
C ASN A 122 19.93 -13.29 -9.99
N VAL A 123 20.05 -13.12 -8.68
CA VAL A 123 20.20 -14.21 -7.73
C VAL A 123 19.15 -13.97 -6.65
N TYR A 124 18.01 -14.65 -6.79
CA TYR A 124 17.16 -14.90 -5.64
C TYR A 124 17.98 -15.77 -4.68
N PRO A 125 18.30 -15.32 -3.45
CA PRO A 125 19.01 -16.15 -2.51
C PRO A 125 18.11 -17.31 -2.09
N ASP A 126 18.69 -18.50 -2.16
CA ASP A 126 18.08 -19.78 -1.85
C ASP A 126 17.51 -19.81 -0.42
N SER A 127 16.50 -20.65 -0.26
CA SER A 127 15.54 -20.87 0.82
C SER A 127 16.07 -21.18 2.24
N THR A 128 17.28 -20.79 2.61
CA THR A 128 17.81 -21.06 3.97
C THR A 128 17.49 -19.92 4.93
N ASN A 129 16.29 -19.98 5.50
CA ASN A 129 15.93 -19.65 6.89
C ASN A 129 16.30 -18.29 7.52
N ASP A 130 16.86 -17.32 6.80
CA ASP A 130 17.02 -15.94 7.27
C ASP A 130 15.92 -15.04 6.71
N LEU A 131 14.65 -15.43 6.95
CA LEU A 131 13.55 -14.49 6.74
C LEU A 131 13.81 -13.27 7.64
N PRO A 132 13.80 -12.04 7.11
CA PRO A 132 13.97 -10.86 7.93
C PRO A 132 12.88 -10.82 9.01
N PRO A 133 13.18 -10.33 10.22
CA PRO A 133 12.25 -10.40 11.34
C PRO A 133 10.92 -9.76 10.97
N GLU A 134 9.79 -10.32 11.41
CA GLU A 134 8.49 -9.75 11.07
C GLU A 134 8.45 -8.25 11.37
N PRO A 135 7.95 -7.42 10.44
CA PRO A 135 7.81 -5.99 10.72
C PRO A 135 6.91 -5.82 11.95
N PRO A 136 7.12 -4.75 12.76
CA PRO A 136 6.31 -4.53 13.96
C PRO A 136 4.82 -4.62 13.64
N ALA A 137 4.04 -5.24 14.53
CA ALA A 137 2.60 -5.43 14.35
C ALA A 137 1.93 -4.09 14.05
N LEU A 138 1.68 -3.87 12.75
CA LEU A 138 1.08 -2.72 12.09
C LEU A 138 1.19 -1.43 12.91
N TRP A 139 2.29 -0.72 12.67
CA TRP A 139 2.63 0.62 13.17
C TRP A 139 1.38 1.43 13.52
N LYS A 140 1.33 1.78 14.81
CA LYS A 140 0.11 1.88 15.62
C LYS A 140 -1.06 2.58 14.90
N LYS A 141 -2.24 1.94 15.00
CA LYS A 141 -3.56 2.48 14.64
C LYS A 141 -3.82 3.87 15.20
#